data_AF-A0A124FZR9-F1
#
_entry.id   AF-A0A124FZR9-F1
#
_cell.length_a   1.000
_cell.length_b   1.000
_cell.length_c   1.000
_cell.angle_alpha   90.00
_cell.angle_beta   90.00
_cell.angle_gamma   90.00
#
_symmetry.space_group_name_H-M   'P 1'
#
loop_
_entity.id
_entity.type
_entity.pdbx_description
1 polymer ?
#
loop_
_entity_poly.entity_id
_entity_poly.type
_entity_poly.pdbx_seq_one_letter_code
_entity_poly.pdbx_strand_id
1 'polypeptide(L)' 'KGLGTALLRWLARLAVERDCGRFEWWCMKDNASALEFYEKIGALKHDEVFILRMQGETITSFAEGGKVTPPGEN' A
#
# COMPACT_ATOMS: atom_id res chain seq x y z
N LYS A 1 -11.34 -4.70 -22.02
CA LYS A 1 -11.99 -3.99 -20.88
C LYS A 1 -12.28 -5.01 -19.79
N GLY A 2 -12.10 -4.69 -18.50
CA GLY A 2 -12.45 -5.60 -17.37
C GLY A 2 -11.34 -6.48 -16.80
N LEU A 3 -10.13 -6.44 -17.34
CA LEU A 3 -9.00 -7.26 -16.85
C LEU A 3 -8.61 -6.94 -15.40
N GLY A 4 -8.62 -5.65 -15.02
CA GLY A 4 -8.33 -5.26 -13.64
C GLY A 4 -9.33 -5.85 -12.63
N THR A 5 -10.62 -5.83 -12.96
CA THR A 5 -11.66 -6.47 -12.14
C THR A 5 -11.49 -7.99 -12.10
N ALA A 6 -11.18 -8.64 -13.22
CA ALA A 6 -10.95 -10.08 -13.27
C ALA A 6 -9.75 -10.48 -12.37
N LEU A 7 -8.66 -9.72 -12.44
CA LEU A 7 -7.48 -9.92 -11.60
C LEU A 7 -7.81 -9.77 -10.11
N LEU A 8 -8.45 -8.66 -9.70
CA LEU A 8 -8.78 -8.42 -8.30
C LEU A 8 -9.77 -9.45 -7.74
N ARG A 9 -10.75 -9.91 -8.53
CA ARG A 9 -11.65 -10.99 -8.12
C ARG A 9 -10.91 -12.30 -7.91
N TRP A 10 -9.93 -12.62 -8.75
CA TRP A 10 -9.12 -13.82 -8.57
C TRP A 10 -8.26 -13.75 -7.31
N LEU A 11 -7.62 -12.60 -7.05
CA LEU A 11 -6.86 -12.38 -5.82
C LEU A 11 -7.75 -12.43 -4.57
N ALA A 12 -8.95 -11.85 -4.61
CA ALA A 12 -9.90 -11.90 -3.51
C ALA A 12 -10.39 -13.33 -3.22
N ARG A 13 -10.55 -14.17 -4.24
CA ARG A 13 -10.85 -15.60 -4.05
C ARG A 13 -9.73 -16.31 -3.28
N LEU A 14 -8.48 -16.07 -3.67
CA LEU A 14 -7.34 -16.63 -2.95
C LEU A 14 -7.27 -16.15 -1.49
N ALA A 15 -7.63 -14.90 -1.23
CA ALA A 15 -7.69 -14.37 0.14
C ALA A 15 -8.73 -15.12 0.98
N VAL A 16 -9.91 -15.40 0.42
CA VAL A 16 -10.95 -16.20 1.08
C VAL A 16 -10.49 -17.65 1.30
N GLU A 17 -9.92 -18.29 0.28
CA GLU A 17 -9.41 -19.67 0.37
C GLU A 17 -8.31 -19.84 1.43
N ARG A 18 -7.60 -18.75 1.75
CA ARG A 18 -6.50 -18.72 2.73
C ARG A 18 -6.87 -18.09 4.07
N ASP A 19 -8.16 -17.89 4.33
CA ASP A 19 -8.66 -17.28 5.57
C ASP A 19 -8.00 -15.93 5.90
N CYS A 20 -7.75 -15.12 4.88
CA CYS A 20 -7.17 -13.79 5.04
C CYS A 20 -8.25 -12.80 5.48
N GLY A 21 -8.09 -12.19 6.66
CA GLY A 21 -9.03 -11.18 7.16
C GLY A 21 -8.94 -9.81 6.46
N ARG A 22 -7.96 -9.59 5.58
CA ARG A 22 -7.74 -8.29 4.95
C ARG A 22 -7.07 -8.39 3.58
N PHE A 23 -7.48 -7.53 2.64
CA PHE A 23 -6.88 -7.38 1.32
C PHE A 23 -6.56 -5.89 1.07
N GLU A 24 -5.27 -5.54 1.09
CA GLU A 24 -4.78 -4.16 1.01
C GLU A 24 -3.78 -3.99 -0.11
N TRP A 25 -3.76 -2.79 -0.71
CA TRP A 25 -2.79 -2.36 -1.70
C TRP A 25 -2.64 -0.85 -1.68
N TRP A 26 -1.59 -0.34 -2.32
CA TRP A 26 -1.36 1.10 -2.46
C TRP A 26 -1.88 1.63 -3.80
N CYS A 27 -2.42 2.84 -3.75
CA CYS A 27 -2.76 3.64 -4.91
C CYS A 27 -2.20 5.05 -4.70
N MET A 28 -1.67 5.67 -5.76
CA MET A 28 -1.18 7.04 -5.68
C MET A 28 -2.35 8.01 -5.46
N LYS A 29 -2.16 8.99 -4.57
CA LYS A 29 -3.21 9.95 -4.19
C LYS A 29 -3.72 10.78 -5.38
N ASP A 30 -2.88 11.00 -6.38
CA ASP A 30 -3.18 11.75 -7.60
C ASP A 30 -3.81 10.89 -8.72
N ASN A 31 -3.96 9.58 -8.53
CA ASN A 31 -4.58 8.70 -9.52
C ASN A 31 -6.11 8.64 -9.36
N ALA A 32 -6.80 9.73 -9.69
CA ALA A 32 -8.24 9.87 -9.54
C ALA A 32 -9.03 8.71 -10.20
N SER A 33 -8.64 8.30 -11.42
CA SER A 33 -9.31 7.23 -12.16
C SER A 33 -9.25 5.87 -11.45
N ALA A 34 -8.10 5.54 -10.85
CA ALA A 34 -7.93 4.29 -10.11
C ALA A 34 -8.67 4.36 -8.77
N LEU A 35 -8.61 5.49 -8.08
CA LEU A 35 -9.33 5.71 -6.83
C LEU A 35 -10.85 5.54 -7.02
N GLU A 36 -11.43 6.14 -8.05
CA GLU A 36 -12.86 5.97 -8.38
C GLU A 36 -13.20 4.50 -8.67
N PHE A 37 -12.32 3.79 -9.40
CA PHE A 37 -12.50 2.37 -9.65
C PHE A 37 -12.47 1.53 -8.36
N TYR A 38 -11.52 1.79 -7.45
CA TYR A 38 -11.38 1.05 -6.20
C TYR A 38 -12.55 1.32 -5.24
N GLU A 39 -13.04 2.56 -5.15
CA GLU A 39 -14.24 2.89 -4.39
C GLU A 39 -15.47 2.14 -4.91
N LYS A 40 -15.65 2.08 -6.24
CA LYS A 40 -16.77 1.35 -6.87
C LYS A 40 -16.80 -0.16 -6.57
N ILE A 41 -15.64 -0.76 -6.25
CA ILE A 41 -15.55 -2.18 -5.88
C ILE A 41 -15.53 -2.40 -4.36
N GLY A 42 -15.73 -1.35 -3.56
CA GLY A 42 -15.87 -1.44 -2.10
C GLY A 42 -14.56 -1.29 -1.32
N ALA A 43 -13.46 -0.85 -1.95
CA ALA A 43 -12.23 -0.56 -1.23
C ALA A 43 -12.37 0.74 -0.43
N LEU A 44 -11.91 0.73 0.82
CA LEU A 44 -11.88 1.93 1.68
C LEU A 44 -10.52 2.60 1.61
N LYS A 45 -10.52 3.94 1.63
CA LYS A 45 -9.31 4.75 1.81
C LYS A 45 -9.00 4.81 3.31
N HIS A 46 -7.77 4.48 3.69
CA HIS A 46 -7.25 4.75 5.02
C HIS A 46 -6.37 6.00 4.95
N ASP A 47 -6.94 7.15 5.25
CA ASP A 47 -6.28 8.47 5.24
C ASP A 47 -5.80 8.91 6.63
N GLU A 48 -6.24 8.24 7.69
CA GLU A 48 -5.83 8.50 9.08
C GLU A 48 -4.44 7.97 9.44
N VAL A 49 -3.90 7.03 8.65
CA VAL A 49 -2.60 6.40 8.92
C VAL A 49 -1.55 6.81 7.89
N PHE A 50 -0.35 7.14 8.36
CA PHE A 50 0.79 7.37 7.49
C PHE A 50 1.49 6.05 7.18
N ILE A 51 1.85 5.87 5.90
CA ILE A 51 2.82 4.85 5.52
C ILE A 51 4.21 5.40 5.85
N LEU A 52 4.86 4.84 6.86
CA LEU A 52 6.25 5.17 7.22
C LEU A 52 7.22 4.23 6.50
N ARG A 53 8.37 4.75 6.05
CA ARG A 53 9.39 3.97 5.36
C ARG A 53 10.79 4.42 5.73
N MET A 54 11.67 3.46 6.01
CA MET A 54 13.12 3.61 5.99
C MET A 54 13.67 2.83 4.79
N GLN A 55 14.79 3.29 4.23
CA GLN A 55 15.45 2.63 3.10
C GLN A 55 16.97 2.84 3.14
N GLY A 56 17.72 1.90 2.55
CA GLY A 56 19.17 2.02 2.40
C GLY A 56 19.91 2.18 3.73
N GLU A 57 20.93 3.05 3.73
CA GLU A 57 21.80 3.32 4.88
C GLU A 57 21.05 3.78 6.13
N THR A 58 19.89 4.43 5.97
CA THR A 58 19.02 4.83 7.08
C THR A 58 18.65 3.62 7.96
N ILE A 59 18.41 2.44 7.36
CA ILE A 59 18.06 1.21 8.10
C ILE A 59 19.27 0.75 8.92
N THR A 60 20.44 0.66 8.30
CA THR A 60 21.67 0.19 8.95
C THR A 60 22.07 1.13 10.09
N SER A 61 22.10 2.43 9.84
CA SER A 61 22.42 3.44 10.86
C SER A 61 21.44 3.39 12.04
N PHE A 62 20.13 3.24 11.79
CA PHE A 62 19.16 3.11 12.87
C PHE A 62 19.39 1.83 13.69
N ALA A 63 19.65 0.70 13.03
CA ALA A 63 19.89 -0.58 13.68
C ALA A 63 21.16 -0.58 14.57
N GLU A 64 22.19 0.16 14.18
CA GLU A 64 23.47 0.26 14.89
C GLU A 64 23.50 1.40 15.92
N GLY A 65 22.41 2.17 16.08
CA GLY A 65 22.36 3.33 16.98
C GLY A 65 23.16 4.55 16.47
N GLY A 66 23.49 4.56 15.17
CA GLY A 66 24.15 5.67 14.49
C GLY A 66 23.23 6.87 14.27
N LYS A 67 23.81 8.00 13.85
CA LYS A 67 23.02 9.18 13.45
C LYS A 67 22.17 8.83 12.23
N VAL A 68 20.86 9.00 12.37
CA VAL A 68 19.90 8.86 11.26
C VAL A 68 19.57 10.24 10.73
N THR A 69 19.89 10.49 9.46
CA THR A 69 19.43 11.70 8.76
C THR A 69 18.05 11.42 8.16
N PRO A 70 17.02 12.22 8.48
CA PRO A 70 15.69 12.09 7.89
C PRO A 70 15.72 12.24 6.36
N PRO A 71 14.89 11.48 5.61
CA PRO A 71 14.75 11.69 4.17
C PRO A 71 14.26 13.10 3.87
N GLY A 72 15.01 13.86 3.05
CA GLY A 72 14.63 15.21 2.61
C GLY A 72 15.36 16.37 3.30
N GLU A 73 16.21 16.08 4.29
CA GLU A 73 17.18 17.05 4.84
C GLU A 73 18.53 16.88 4.12
N ASN A 74 18.71 17.62 3.02
CA ASN A 74 20.02 18.02 2.49
C ASN A 74 20.03 19.54 2.36
#